data_AF-A0A2V7KKX5-F1
#
_entry.id   AF-A0A2V7KKX5-F1
#
_cell.length_a   1.000
_cell.length_b   1.000
_cell.length_c   1.000
_cell.angle_alpha   90.00
_cell.angle_beta   90.00
_cell.angle_gamma   90.00
#
_symmetry.space_group_name_H-M   'P 1'
#
loop_
_entity.id
_entity.type
_entity.pdbx_description
1 polymer ?
#
loop_
_entity_poly.entity_id
_entity_poly.type
_entity_poly.pdbx_seq_one_letter_code
_entity_poly.pdbx_strand_id
1 'polypeptide(L)'
;MLHAHVILNPAAGRGAARRVESVVARAFRAQGWAVDVVRTEGPGHAQQLAAQAVQQGARHVVAVGGDGTVHEVANGLLCSDADAALGVVPIGSGNDFAKLVGVYGHDPL
;
A
#
# COMPACT_ATOMS: atom_id res chain seq x y z
N MET A 1 -6.69 17.89 6.23
CA MET A 1 -6.78 17.17 4.94
C MET A 1 -6.24 15.78 5.16
N LEU A 2 -6.90 14.73 4.68
CA LEU A 2 -6.41 13.36 4.82
C LEU A 2 -5.27 13.11 3.82
N HIS A 3 -4.31 12.27 4.20
CA HIS A 3 -3.12 11.95 3.40
C HIS A 3 -2.95 10.44 3.36
N ALA A 4 -2.83 9.88 2.14
CA ALA A 4 -2.51 8.48 1.89
C ALA A 4 -1.05 8.34 1.44
N HIS A 5 -0.24 7.64 2.24
CA HIS A 5 1.12 7.23 1.86
C HIS A 5 1.06 5.88 1.17
N VAL A 6 1.28 5.85 -0.14
CA VAL A 6 1.15 4.64 -0.96
C VAL A 6 2.52 4.00 -1.15
N ILE A 7 2.67 2.76 -0.70
CA ILE A 7 3.88 1.95 -0.91
C ILE A 7 3.57 0.91 -2.00
N LEU A 8 4.20 1.08 -3.16
CA LEU A 8 3.92 0.30 -4.35
C LEU A 8 5.08 -0.65 -4.69
N ASN A 9 4.77 -1.92 -4.88
CA ASN A 9 5.71 -2.90 -5.42
C ASN A 9 5.60 -2.94 -6.97
N PRO A 10 6.60 -2.41 -7.71
CA PRO A 10 6.54 -2.36 -9.17
C PRO A 10 6.63 -3.75 -9.83
N ALA A 11 7.13 -4.76 -9.12
CA ALA A 11 7.24 -6.14 -9.62
C ALA A 11 5.93 -6.94 -9.46
N ALA A 12 4.95 -6.41 -8.72
CA ALA A 12 3.68 -7.10 -8.50
C ALA A 12 2.78 -7.11 -9.76
N GLY A 13 1.90 -8.10 -9.85
CA GLY A 13 0.84 -8.14 -10.88
C GLY A 13 1.34 -8.26 -12.32
N ARG A 14 2.52 -8.86 -12.55
CA ARG A 14 3.11 -9.07 -13.88
C ARG A 14 3.20 -7.78 -14.72
N GLY A 15 3.50 -6.65 -14.07
CA GLY A 15 3.65 -5.35 -14.74
C GLY A 15 2.39 -4.46 -14.72
N ALA A 16 1.30 -4.88 -14.06
CA ALA A 16 0.11 -4.05 -13.87
C ALA A 16 0.36 -2.82 -12.98
N ALA A 17 1.39 -2.85 -12.14
CA ALA A 17 1.66 -1.85 -11.11
C ALA A 17 1.69 -0.40 -11.63
N ARG A 18 2.27 -0.14 -12.80
CA ARG A 18 2.30 1.22 -13.40
C ARG A 18 0.92 1.77 -13.72
N ARG A 19 0.00 0.92 -14.20
CA ARG A 19 -1.38 1.35 -14.48
C ARG A 19 -2.10 1.63 -13.17
N VAL A 20 -1.97 0.71 -12.22
CA VAL A 20 -2.60 0.79 -10.89
C VAL A 20 -2.14 2.05 -10.14
N GLU A 21 -0.87 2.41 -10.22
CA GLU A 21 -0.34 3.64 -9.61
C GLU A 21 -1.19 4.87 -9.99
N SER A 22 -1.44 5.05 -11.29
CA SER A 22 -2.21 6.19 -11.80
C SER A 22 -3.68 6.15 -11.36
N VAL A 23 -4.27 4.95 -11.25
CA VAL A 23 -5.66 4.77 -10.82
C VAL A 23 -5.80 5.05 -9.33
N VAL A 24 -4.93 4.48 -8.49
CA VAL A 24 -4.93 4.69 -7.03
C VAL A 24 -4.74 6.16 -6.69
N ALA A 25 -3.74 6.82 -7.29
CA ALA A 25 -3.50 8.24 -7.04
C ALA A 25 -4.68 9.12 -7.47
N ARG A 26 -5.34 8.78 -8.59
CA ARG A 26 -6.54 9.49 -9.04
C ARG A 26 -7.73 9.28 -8.10
N ALA A 27 -7.93 8.04 -7.63
CA ALA A 27 -9.03 7.70 -6.73
C ALA A 27 -8.93 8.48 -5.41
N PHE A 28 -7.75 8.54 -4.79
CA PHE A 28 -7.55 9.34 -3.57
C PHE A 28 -7.79 10.83 -3.81
N ARG A 29 -7.23 11.40 -4.89
CA ARG A 29 -7.39 12.82 -5.21
C ARG A 29 -8.85 13.19 -5.49
N ALA A 30 -9.60 12.33 -6.17
CA ALA A 30 -11.03 12.54 -6.43
C ALA A 30 -11.85 12.66 -5.14
N GLN A 31 -11.40 12.01 -4.06
CA GLN A 31 -12.00 12.10 -2.73
C GLN A 31 -11.42 13.24 -1.87
N GLY A 32 -10.58 14.11 -2.43
CA GLY A 32 -9.96 15.24 -1.73
C GLY A 32 -8.78 14.87 -0.83
N TRP A 33 -8.19 13.69 -1.00
CA TRP A 33 -6.99 13.29 -0.25
C TRP A 33 -5.73 13.80 -0.93
N ALA A 34 -4.74 14.21 -0.12
CA ALA A 34 -3.36 14.24 -0.57
C ALA A 34 -2.86 12.80 -0.75
N VAL A 35 -1.96 12.59 -1.70
CA VAL A 35 -1.40 11.26 -1.97
C VAL A 35 0.03 11.39 -2.49
N ASP A 36 0.93 10.65 -1.85
CA ASP A 36 2.29 10.37 -2.27
C ASP A 36 2.41 8.88 -2.62
N VAL A 37 3.18 8.57 -3.66
CA VAL A 37 3.47 7.18 -4.04
C VAL A 37 4.97 6.98 -4.01
N VAL A 38 5.41 6.06 -3.16
CA VAL A 38 6.80 5.57 -3.09
C VAL A 38 6.86 4.15 -3.63
N ARG A 39 7.96 3.81 -4.31
CA ARG A 39 8.15 2.51 -4.96
C ARG A 39 9.19 1.72 -4.21
N THR A 40 8.92 0.44 -3.96
CA THR A 40 9.90 -0.47 -3.37
C THR A 40 10.97 -0.83 -4.41
N GLU A 41 12.18 -1.07 -3.93
CA GLU A 41 13.33 -1.45 -4.78
C GLU A 41 13.66 -2.95 -4.70
N GLY A 42 13.12 -3.65 -3.70
CA GLY A 42 13.36 -5.07 -3.49
C GLY A 42 12.72 -5.60 -2.20
N PRO A 43 12.96 -6.88 -1.86
CA PRO A 43 12.45 -7.49 -0.64
C PRO A 43 12.87 -6.73 0.63
N GLY A 44 11.96 -6.61 1.58
CA GLY A 44 12.15 -5.90 2.85
C GLY A 44 12.02 -4.38 2.77
N HIS A 45 12.06 -3.78 1.58
CA HIS A 45 12.02 -2.33 1.44
C HIS A 45 10.64 -1.76 1.80
N ALA A 46 9.54 -2.50 1.59
CA ALA A 46 8.20 -1.98 1.94
C ALA A 46 8.05 -1.81 3.46
N GLN A 47 8.67 -2.69 4.24
CA GLN A 47 8.71 -2.60 5.70
C GLN A 47 9.48 -1.36 6.17
N GLN A 48 10.64 -1.10 5.56
CA GLN A 48 11.45 0.08 5.86
C GLN A 48 10.68 1.37 5.55
N LEU A 49 10.04 1.45 4.38
CA LEU A 49 9.25 2.61 3.97
C LEU A 49 8.04 2.83 4.89
N ALA A 50 7.35 1.76 5.28
CA ALA A 50 6.20 1.85 6.18
C ALA A 50 6.61 2.36 7.57
N ALA A 51 7.70 1.82 8.14
CA ALA A 51 8.24 2.27 9.42
C ALA A 51 8.67 3.74 9.38
N GLN A 52 9.34 4.17 8.29
CA GLN A 52 9.72 5.57 8.10
C GLN A 52 8.49 6.49 7.99
N ALA A 53 7.47 6.08 7.23
CA ALA A 53 6.26 6.88 7.04
C ALA A 53 5.54 7.15 8.36
N VAL A 54 5.34 6.13 9.21
CA VAL A 54 4.69 6.31 10.52
C VAL A 54 5.55 7.09 11.51
N GLN A 55 6.88 6.95 11.47
CA GLN A 55 7.80 7.80 12.24
C GLN A 55 7.70 9.29 11.84
N GLN A 56 7.40 9.55 10.57
CA GLN A 56 7.14 10.90 10.04
C GLN A 56 5.70 11.37 10.25
N GLY A 57 4.86 10.56 10.92
CA GLY A 57 3.49 10.91 11.29
C GLY A 57 2.42 10.50 10.30
N ALA A 58 2.73 9.64 9.32
CA ALA A 58 1.71 9.07 8.44
C ALA A 58 0.70 8.23 9.23
N ARG A 59 -0.59 8.43 8.92
CA ARG A 59 -1.72 7.74 9.59
C ARG A 59 -2.49 6.79 8.68
N HIS A 60 -2.28 6.88 7.36
CA HIS A 60 -2.90 5.99 6.39
C HIS A 60 -1.81 5.52 5.42
N VAL A 61 -1.42 4.26 5.54
CA VAL A 61 -0.39 3.65 4.71
C VAL A 61 -1.04 2.58 3.85
N VAL A 62 -0.84 2.67 2.54
CA VAL A 62 -1.53 1.83 1.55
C VAL A 62 -0.53 0.93 0.86
N ALA A 63 -0.66 -0.38 1.04
CA ALA A 63 0.16 -1.38 0.35
C ALA A 63 -0.45 -1.70 -1.03
N VAL A 64 0.30 -1.41 -2.10
CA VAL A 64 -0.06 -1.79 -3.48
C VAL A 64 0.86 -2.90 -3.94
N GLY A 65 0.37 -4.14 -3.90
CA GLY A 65 1.19 -5.33 -4.19
C GLY A 65 0.46 -6.64 -3.96
N GLY A 66 1.22 -7.70 -3.68
CA GLY A 66 0.68 -8.99 -3.23
C GLY A 66 0.83 -9.19 -1.72
N ASP A 67 0.60 -10.41 -1.25
CA ASP A 67 0.66 -10.75 0.18
C ASP A 67 2.01 -10.42 0.84
N GLY A 68 3.13 -10.59 0.13
CA GLY A 68 4.45 -10.20 0.63
C GLY A 68 4.58 -8.69 0.87
N THR A 69 4.03 -7.86 -0.02
CA THR A 69 4.03 -6.41 0.15
C THR A 69 3.14 -6.00 1.32
N VAL A 70 1.96 -6.61 1.45
CA VAL A 70 1.06 -6.38 2.59
C VAL A 70 1.74 -6.78 3.91
N HIS A 71 2.40 -7.95 3.93
CA HIS A 71 3.14 -8.45 5.09
C HIS A 71 4.24 -7.48 5.52
N GLU A 72 5.09 -7.04 4.58
CA GLU A 72 6.18 -6.12 4.88
C GLU A 72 5.65 -4.78 5.42
N VAL A 73 4.64 -4.18 4.78
CA VAL A 73 4.04 -2.93 5.25
C VAL A 73 3.44 -3.11 6.64
N ALA A 74 2.66 -4.17 6.87
CA ALA A 74 2.07 -4.45 8.18
C ALA A 74 3.12 -4.56 9.28
N ASN A 75 4.22 -5.28 9.04
CA ASN A 75 5.32 -5.34 10.01
C ASN A 75 5.96 -3.97 10.26
N GLY A 76 6.11 -3.14 9.23
CA GLY A 76 6.67 -1.79 9.38
C GLY A 76 5.79 -0.89 10.26
N LEU A 77 4.46 -1.03 10.15
CA LEU A 77 3.51 -0.33 11.03
C LEU A 77 3.58 -0.85 12.46
N LEU A 78 3.57 -2.19 12.64
CA LEU A 78 3.58 -2.85 13.94
C LEU A 78 4.89 -2.64 14.73
N CYS A 79 6.00 -2.30 14.05
CA CYS A 79 7.25 -1.91 14.70
C CYS A 79 7.19 -0.50 15.34
N SER A 80 6.07 0.21 15.22
CA SER A 80 5.85 1.52 15.84
C SER A 80 4.61 1.49 16.74
N ASP A 81 4.58 2.34 17.77
CA ASP A 81 3.38 2.59 18.57
C ASP A 81 2.39 3.56 17.87
N ALA A 82 2.56 3.80 16.57
CA ALA A 82 1.71 4.72 15.84
C ALA A 82 0.35 4.10 15.55
N ASP A 83 -0.72 4.79 15.95
CA ASP A 83 -2.07 4.50 15.47
C ASP A 83 -2.17 4.88 13.97
N ALA A 84 -1.98 3.89 13.10
CA ALA A 84 -1.98 4.03 11.65
C ALA A 84 -2.82 2.91 10.99
N ALA A 85 -3.63 3.30 10.01
CA ALA A 85 -4.44 2.37 9.24
C ALA A 85 -3.65 1.77 8.06
N LEU A 86 -3.82 0.47 7.86
CA LEU A 86 -3.33 -0.25 6.68
C LEU A 86 -4.42 -0.33 5.61
N GLY A 87 -4.19 0.29 4.46
CA GLY A 87 -4.95 0.07 3.24
C GLY A 87 -4.29 -1.00 2.37
N VAL A 88 -5.09 -1.78 1.62
CA VAL A 88 -4.59 -2.84 0.73
C VAL A 88 -5.18 -2.67 -0.66
N VAL A 89 -4.31 -2.60 -1.67
CA VAL A 89 -4.66 -2.67 -3.09
C VAL A 89 -4.04 -3.96 -3.66
N PRO A 90 -4.83 -5.04 -3.75
CA PRO A 90 -4.32 -6.37 -4.03
C PRO A 90 -4.10 -6.58 -5.54
N ILE A 91 -2.85 -6.48 -5.97
CA ILE A 91 -2.44 -6.68 -7.38
C ILE A 91 -1.51 -7.88 -7.57
N GLY A 92 -1.22 -8.64 -6.52
CA GLY A 92 -0.45 -9.88 -6.60
C GLY A 92 -1.22 -11.02 -7.27
N SER A 93 -0.56 -12.17 -7.43
CA SER A 93 -1.17 -13.37 -8.03
C SER A 93 -2.11 -14.11 -7.08
N GLY A 94 -1.79 -14.12 -5.77
CA GLY A 94 -2.54 -14.82 -4.72
C GLY A 94 -3.54 -13.90 -4.02
N ASN A 95 -3.04 -12.86 -3.34
CA ASN A 95 -3.83 -11.87 -2.60
C ASN A 95 -4.72 -12.50 -1.53
N ASP A 96 -4.21 -13.55 -0.87
CA ASP A 96 -4.95 -14.33 0.11
C ASP A 96 -5.32 -13.48 1.33
N PHE A 97 -4.46 -12.54 1.73
CA PHE A 97 -4.80 -11.59 2.81
C PHE A 97 -6.04 -10.76 2.45
N ALA A 98 -6.05 -10.18 1.25
CA ALA A 98 -7.16 -9.35 0.80
C ALA A 98 -8.48 -10.14 0.66
N LYS A 99 -8.41 -11.40 0.23
CA LYS A 99 -9.57 -12.30 0.19
C LYS A 99 -10.09 -12.58 1.59
N LEU A 100 -9.18 -12.89 2.53
CA LEU A 100 -9.51 -13.24 3.90
C LEU A 100 -10.19 -12.08 4.65
N VAL A 101 -9.72 -10.84 4.45
CA VAL A 101 -10.29 -9.66 5.10
C VAL A 101 -11.42 -9.01 4.31
N GLY A 102 -11.84 -9.61 3.19
CA GLY A 102 -13.01 -9.17 2.42
C GLY A 102 -12.81 -7.94 1.53
N VAL A 103 -11.56 -7.54 1.23
CA VAL A 103 -11.24 -6.36 0.40
C VAL A 103 -10.83 -6.70 -1.04
N TYR A 104 -10.83 -7.98 -1.41
CA TYR A 104 -10.42 -8.46 -2.75
C TYR A 104 -11.39 -8.10 -3.88
N GLY A 105 -12.69 -7.94 -3.59
CA GLY A 105 -13.72 -7.66 -4.61
C GLY A 105 -13.63 -6.26 -5.24
N HIS A 106 -12.72 -5.42 -4.76
CA HIS A 106 -12.41 -4.12 -5.34
C HIS A 106 -11.23 -4.29 -6.29
N ASP A 107 -11.49 -4.79 -7.51
CA ASP A 107 -10.49 -4.75 -8.57
C ASP A 107 -10.09 -3.27 -8.79
N PRO A 108 -8.82 -2.89 -8.60
CA PRO A 108 -8.38 -1.53 -8.84
C PRO A 108 -8.30 -1.19 -10.33
N LEU A 109 -8.56 -2.13 -11.23
CA LEU A 109 -8.60 -1.95 -12.68
C LEU A 109 -10.02 -1.98 -13.25
#